data_AF-A0AAW1TVK3-F1
#
_entry.id   AF-A0AAW1TVK3-F1
#
_cell.length_a   1.000
_cell.length_b   1.000
_cell.length_c   1.000
_cell.angle_alpha   90.00
_cell.angle_beta   90.00
_cell.angle_gamma   90.00
#
_symmetry.space_group_name_H-M   'P 1'
#
loop_
_entity.id
_entity.type
_entity.pdbx_description
1 polymer ?
#
loop_
_entity_poly.entity_id
_entity_poly.type
_entity_poly.pdbx_seq_one_letter_code
_entity_poly.pdbx_strand_id
1 'polypeptide(L)'
;MAPKRKATKEEILRKKREAERKRYEKIKNGPQKMEELREKERLKYLKKKEKGTRKLVESMTPREHRDVKKKWKEQCTKYRNKKKVLANITNSFIIENTPDSDVPMSCEMSTPRVAEIKNKNKEKMLRYKMKKKKDEEIKELQKRVLKYKKRLSRLKKSINPKPKDTPNTKLQKMADTAESRKDLVKIALLGYGICRELPRSYSRRSSSLSRNTTTDDYRTVYKLKNIKSKGLVNCTALVNAVLNDMEKSSTVNAVKKMHEKKRKKKGKDSLRKASAENSKDRDSLSGGESNASNNDDDEEDFFKPVTQSIEKPNSSTCLE
;
A
#
# COMPACT_ATOMS: atom_id res chain seq x y z
N MET A 1 10.05 -68.70 58.29
CA MET A 1 10.85 -68.16 57.16
C MET A 1 10.95 -66.65 57.30
N ALA A 2 12.16 -66.08 57.30
CA ALA A 2 12.36 -64.64 57.47
C ALA A 2 11.76 -63.83 56.29
N PRO A 3 11.11 -62.68 56.53
CA PRO A 3 10.49 -61.88 55.48
C PRO A 3 11.55 -61.25 54.55
N LYS A 4 11.40 -61.43 53.23
CA LYS A 4 12.32 -60.89 52.22
C LYS A 4 12.36 -59.35 52.29
N ARG A 5 13.57 -58.77 52.34
CA ARG A 5 13.79 -57.31 52.28
C ARG A 5 13.12 -56.74 51.02
N LYS A 6 12.34 -55.67 51.18
CA LYS A 6 11.72 -54.94 50.05
C LYS A 6 12.84 -54.27 49.23
N ALA A 7 12.86 -54.54 47.92
CA ALA A 7 13.84 -53.94 47.01
C ALA A 7 13.76 -52.41 47.04
N THR A 8 14.91 -51.76 46.91
CA THR A 8 14.97 -50.29 46.91
C THR A 8 14.34 -49.72 45.63
N LYS A 9 13.87 -48.47 45.69
CA LYS A 9 13.20 -47.80 44.56
C LYS A 9 14.07 -47.80 43.29
N GLU A 10 15.38 -47.67 43.43
CA GLU A 10 16.34 -47.68 42.32
C GLU A 10 16.52 -49.07 41.70
N GLU A 11 16.57 -50.13 42.51
CA GLU A 11 16.62 -51.50 42.02
C GLU A 11 15.37 -51.89 41.25
N ILE A 12 14.19 -51.47 41.74
CA ILE A 12 12.93 -51.66 41.02
C ILE A 12 12.98 -50.93 39.67
N LEU A 13 13.50 -49.70 39.65
CA LEU A 13 13.62 -48.90 38.42
C LEU A 13 14.59 -49.54 37.43
N ARG A 14 15.72 -50.08 37.91
CA ARG A 14 16.71 -50.78 37.08
C ARG A 14 16.15 -52.07 36.48
N LYS A 15 15.45 -52.88 37.28
CA LYS A 15 14.74 -54.09 36.80
C LYS A 15 13.70 -53.75 35.74
N LYS A 16 12.94 -52.66 35.91
CA LYS A 16 12.00 -52.17 34.89
C LYS A 16 12.71 -51.79 33.58
N ARG A 17 13.83 -51.07 33.64
CA ARG A 17 14.62 -50.72 32.44
C ARG A 17 15.22 -51.96 31.74
N GLU A 18 15.66 -52.95 32.50
CA GLU A 18 16.20 -54.20 31.95
C GLU A 18 15.11 -55.07 31.30
N ALA A 19 13.95 -55.20 31.94
CA ALA A 19 12.79 -55.88 31.37
C ALA A 19 12.28 -55.19 30.09
N GLU A 20 12.27 -53.85 30.08
CA GLU A 20 11.89 -53.06 28.92
C GLU A 20 12.90 -53.24 27.76
N ARG A 21 14.21 -53.21 28.04
CA ARG A 21 15.25 -53.53 27.04
C ARG A 21 15.03 -54.91 26.40
N LYS A 22 14.84 -55.94 27.23
CA LYS A 22 14.56 -57.31 26.74
C LYS A 22 13.27 -57.39 25.91
N ARG A 23 12.23 -56.62 26.26
CA ARG A 23 11.00 -56.53 25.47
C ARG A 23 11.26 -55.93 24.09
N TYR A 24 12.03 -54.83 24.02
CA TYR A 24 12.39 -54.20 22.75
C TYR A 24 13.28 -55.08 21.88
N GLU A 25 14.22 -55.83 22.47
CA GLU A 25 15.05 -56.80 21.75
C GLU A 25 14.20 -57.92 21.12
N LYS A 26 13.25 -58.48 21.87
CA LYS A 26 12.30 -59.50 21.33
C LYS A 26 11.45 -58.98 20.18
N ILE A 27 11.09 -57.71 20.22
CA ILE A 27 10.36 -57.05 19.13
C ILE A 27 11.29 -56.83 17.94
N LYS A 28 12.48 -56.28 18.16
CA LYS A 28 13.47 -55.97 17.11
C LYS A 28 13.94 -57.20 16.35
N ASN A 29 14.10 -58.32 17.05
CA ASN A 29 14.58 -59.58 16.46
C ASN A 29 13.48 -60.34 15.69
N GLY A 30 12.20 -59.95 15.82
CA GLY A 30 11.08 -60.63 15.16
C GLY A 30 10.48 -59.80 14.00
N PRO A 31 10.54 -60.26 12.74
CA PRO A 31 10.03 -59.50 11.59
C PRO A 31 8.52 -59.23 11.67
N GLN A 32 7.69 -60.22 12.04
CA GLN A 32 6.24 -60.07 12.20
C GLN A 32 5.87 -59.03 13.27
N LYS A 33 6.54 -59.06 14.43
CA LYS A 33 6.28 -58.11 15.52
C LYS A 33 6.71 -56.69 15.19
N MET A 34 7.75 -56.52 14.37
CA MET A 34 8.14 -55.21 13.84
C MET A 34 7.11 -54.68 12.85
N GLU A 35 6.56 -55.55 12.01
CA GLU A 35 5.55 -55.18 11.02
C GLU A 35 4.24 -54.76 11.65
N GLU A 36 3.76 -55.51 12.66
CA GLU A 36 2.60 -55.12 13.48
C GLU A 36 2.80 -53.74 14.13
N LEU A 37 4.03 -53.43 14.57
CA LEU A 37 4.34 -52.13 15.18
C LEU A 37 4.29 -51.01 14.15
N ARG A 38 4.84 -51.23 12.95
CA ARG A 38 4.76 -50.28 11.84
C ARG A 38 3.30 -50.03 11.44
N GLU A 39 2.48 -51.07 11.38
CA GLU A 39 1.07 -50.97 11.03
C GLU A 39 0.26 -50.23 12.11
N LYS A 40 0.49 -50.53 13.39
CA LYS A 40 -0.09 -49.79 14.52
C LYS A 40 0.29 -48.30 14.47
N GLU A 41 1.52 -47.96 14.12
CA GLU A 41 1.95 -46.57 13.95
C GLU A 41 1.30 -45.89 12.74
N ARG A 42 1.17 -46.60 11.61
CA ARG A 42 0.44 -46.11 10.43
C ARG A 42 -1.02 -45.83 10.76
N LEU A 43 -1.72 -46.75 11.42
CA LEU A 43 -3.11 -46.56 11.86
C LEU A 43 -3.24 -45.39 12.84
N LYS A 44 -2.30 -45.24 13.77
CA LYS A 44 -2.26 -44.10 14.69
C LYS A 44 -2.07 -42.78 13.94
N TYR A 45 -1.26 -42.77 12.89
CA TYR A 45 -1.09 -41.60 12.04
C TYR A 45 -2.37 -41.25 11.28
N LEU A 46 -3.02 -42.24 10.65
CA LEU A 46 -4.29 -42.06 9.94
C LEU A 46 -5.37 -41.52 10.87
N LYS A 47 -5.56 -42.13 12.06
CA LYS A 47 -6.50 -41.63 13.09
C LYS A 47 -6.21 -40.19 13.51
N LYS A 48 -4.94 -39.77 13.60
CA LYS A 48 -4.59 -38.37 13.93
C LYS A 48 -4.83 -37.40 12.77
N LYS A 49 -4.70 -37.89 11.53
CA LYS A 49 -5.01 -37.13 10.32
C LYS A 49 -6.52 -36.91 10.20
N GLU A 50 -7.31 -37.97 10.36
CA GLU A 50 -8.79 -37.93 10.37
C GLU A 50 -9.34 -37.03 11.47
N LYS A 51 -8.78 -37.11 12.68
CA LYS A 51 -9.15 -36.22 13.80
C LYS A 51 -8.73 -34.76 13.61
N GLY A 52 -8.01 -34.41 12.53
CA GLY A 52 -7.53 -33.05 12.28
C GLY A 52 -6.41 -32.56 13.20
N THR A 53 -5.95 -33.39 14.15
CA THR A 53 -4.85 -33.04 15.08
C THR A 53 -3.51 -32.95 14.34
N ARG A 54 -3.37 -33.66 13.21
CA ARG A 54 -2.18 -33.59 12.35
C ARG A 54 -2.58 -33.16 10.95
N LYS A 55 -2.21 -31.92 10.59
CA LYS A 55 -2.44 -31.34 9.26
C LYS A 55 -1.35 -31.78 8.28
N LEU A 56 -1.72 -31.93 7.01
CA LEU A 56 -0.76 -32.06 5.90
C LEU A 56 -0.12 -30.69 5.64
N VAL A 57 1.12 -30.65 5.16
CA VAL A 57 1.83 -29.39 4.87
C VAL A 57 1.04 -28.48 3.94
N GLU A 58 0.37 -29.06 2.94
CA GLU A 58 -0.50 -28.32 2.01
C GLU A 58 -1.70 -27.66 2.69
N SER A 59 -2.28 -28.34 3.68
CA SER A 59 -3.41 -27.82 4.48
C SER A 59 -3.01 -26.91 5.63
N MET A 60 -1.70 -26.65 5.82
CA MET A 60 -1.22 -25.77 6.89
C MET A 60 -1.26 -24.31 6.45
N THR A 61 -1.67 -23.43 7.37
CA THR A 61 -1.54 -21.99 7.12
C THR A 61 -0.06 -21.57 7.09
N PRO A 62 0.30 -20.47 6.39
CA PRO A 62 1.69 -20.00 6.33
C PRO A 62 2.31 -19.73 7.70
N ARG A 63 1.50 -19.34 8.69
CA ARG A 63 1.95 -19.08 10.06
C ARG A 63 2.28 -20.37 10.80
N GLU A 64 1.39 -21.36 10.76
CA GLU A 64 1.63 -22.69 11.34
C GLU A 64 2.86 -23.36 10.69
N HIS A 65 3.03 -23.22 9.38
CA HIS A 65 4.17 -23.77 8.67
C HIS A 65 5.49 -23.16 9.16
N ARG A 66 5.52 -21.85 9.43
CA ARG A 66 6.68 -21.18 10.05
C ARG A 66 6.98 -21.73 11.45
N ASP A 67 5.96 -21.95 12.27
CA ASP A 67 6.13 -22.45 13.63
C ASP A 67 6.64 -23.90 13.66
N VAL A 68 6.10 -24.77 12.79
CA VAL A 68 6.60 -26.14 12.64
C VAL A 68 8.04 -26.14 12.14
N LYS A 69 8.37 -25.29 11.16
CA LYS A 69 9.74 -25.15 10.66
C LYS A 69 10.70 -24.65 11.73
N LYS A 70 10.25 -23.72 12.60
CA LYS A 70 11.03 -23.23 13.75
C LYS A 70 11.33 -24.37 14.73
N LYS A 71 10.30 -25.10 15.16
CA LYS A 71 10.45 -26.27 16.04
C LYS A 71 11.36 -27.34 15.44
N TRP A 72 11.22 -27.61 14.14
CA TRP A 72 12.09 -28.56 13.42
C TRP A 72 13.56 -28.12 13.43
N LYS A 73 13.86 -26.83 13.21
CA LYS A 73 15.22 -26.30 13.31
C LYS A 73 15.81 -26.43 14.71
N GLU A 74 15.01 -26.15 15.74
CA GLU A 74 15.40 -26.30 17.14
C GLU A 74 15.73 -27.76 17.47
N GLN A 75 14.86 -28.70 17.06
CA GLN A 75 15.07 -30.14 17.25
C GLN A 75 16.31 -30.63 16.51
N CYS A 76 16.52 -30.22 15.26
CA CYS A 76 17.71 -30.55 14.48
C CYS A 76 18.98 -30.03 15.17
N THR A 77 18.96 -28.81 15.67
CA THR A 77 20.10 -28.23 16.42
C THR A 77 20.37 -29.01 17.69
N LYS A 78 19.33 -29.30 18.48
CA LYS A 78 19.44 -30.09 19.71
C LYS A 78 20.01 -31.49 19.45
N TYR A 79 19.53 -32.16 18.40
CA TYR A 79 20.04 -33.47 17.99
C TYR A 79 21.52 -33.42 17.59
N ARG A 80 21.92 -32.44 16.76
CA ARG A 80 23.33 -32.25 16.36
C ARG A 80 24.22 -31.98 17.57
N ASN A 81 23.78 -31.15 18.50
CA ASN A 81 24.53 -30.85 19.73
C ASN A 81 24.66 -32.10 20.61
N LYS A 82 23.58 -32.85 20.82
CA LYS A 82 23.64 -34.13 21.56
C LYS A 82 24.63 -35.10 20.92
N LYS A 83 24.64 -35.22 19.59
CA LYS A 83 25.57 -36.09 18.88
C LYS A 83 27.03 -35.63 19.06
N LYS A 84 27.29 -34.32 19.03
CA LYS A 84 28.63 -33.76 19.31
C LYS A 84 29.09 -34.05 20.73
N VAL A 85 28.22 -33.82 21.73
CA VAL A 85 28.54 -34.10 23.13
C VAL A 85 28.86 -35.59 23.32
N LEU A 86 28.05 -36.48 22.76
CA LEU A 86 28.32 -37.92 22.82
C LEU A 86 29.64 -38.27 22.15
N ALA A 87 29.93 -37.75 20.96
CA ALA A 87 31.20 -37.98 20.28
C ALA A 87 32.39 -37.49 21.12
N ASN A 88 32.28 -36.33 21.77
CA ASN A 88 33.33 -35.82 22.65
C ASN A 88 33.55 -36.73 23.87
N ILE A 89 32.46 -37.20 24.52
CA ILE A 89 32.53 -38.14 25.65
C ILE A 89 33.16 -39.47 25.21
N THR A 90 32.78 -39.97 24.03
CA THR A 90 33.37 -41.21 23.49
C THR A 90 34.86 -41.02 23.20
N ASN A 91 35.24 -39.90 22.59
CA ASN A 91 36.65 -39.60 22.31
C ASN A 91 37.48 -39.43 23.59
N SER A 92 36.95 -38.75 24.62
CA SER A 92 37.65 -38.63 25.91
C SER A 92 37.81 -39.98 26.58
N PHE A 93 36.77 -40.82 26.59
CA PHE A 93 36.85 -42.18 27.14
C PHE A 93 37.89 -43.03 26.40
N ILE A 94 37.97 -42.93 25.07
CA ILE A 94 38.99 -43.64 24.28
C ILE A 94 40.39 -43.15 24.66
N ILE A 95 40.61 -41.84 24.79
CA ILE A 95 41.90 -41.27 25.20
C ILE A 95 42.30 -41.75 26.60
N GLU A 96 41.37 -41.73 27.56
CA GLU A 96 41.65 -42.09 28.95
C GLU A 96 41.86 -43.60 29.18
N ASN A 97 41.32 -44.47 28.31
CA ASN A 97 41.38 -45.93 28.47
C ASN A 97 42.29 -46.62 27.45
N THR A 98 42.95 -45.85 26.57
CA THR A 98 44.01 -46.40 25.71
C THR A 98 45.32 -46.20 26.45
N PRO A 99 45.99 -47.26 26.94
CA PRO A 99 47.27 -47.11 27.61
C PRO A 99 48.27 -46.44 26.67
N ASP A 100 49.06 -45.50 27.20
CA ASP A 100 50.20 -44.87 26.53
C ASP A 100 51.22 -45.97 26.18
N SER A 101 51.00 -46.64 25.05
CA SER A 101 52.03 -47.46 24.45
C SER A 101 53.04 -46.49 23.86
N ASP A 102 54.31 -46.60 24.28
CA ASP A 102 55.51 -45.87 23.80
C ASP A 102 55.81 -46.15 22.31
N VAL A 103 54.82 -45.97 21.45
CA VAL A 103 55.00 -45.77 20.02
C VAL A 103 54.96 -44.26 19.84
N PRO A 104 55.99 -43.62 19.27
CA PRO A 104 55.92 -42.20 18.97
C PRO A 104 54.75 -42.01 18.02
N MET A 105 53.62 -41.55 18.58
CA MET A 105 52.41 -41.25 17.84
C MET A 105 52.60 -39.90 17.14
N SER A 106 53.62 -39.87 16.28
CA SER A 106 53.74 -38.96 15.15
C SER A 106 52.61 -39.30 14.16
N CYS A 107 51.39 -38.94 14.55
CA CYS A 107 50.28 -38.83 13.62
C CYS A 107 49.38 -37.64 14.00
N GLU A 108 50.00 -36.52 14.38
CA GLU A 108 49.43 -35.21 14.04
C GLU A 108 49.59 -34.99 12.53
N MET A 109 48.90 -35.82 11.75
CA MET A 109 48.51 -35.42 10.41
C MET A 109 47.38 -34.41 10.57
N SER A 110 47.71 -33.21 11.06
CA SER A 110 46.93 -32.02 10.73
C SER A 110 47.09 -31.81 9.23
N THR A 111 46.36 -32.61 8.45
CA THR A 111 46.41 -32.57 6.99
C THR A 111 46.20 -31.11 6.57
N PRO A 112 47.09 -30.53 5.73
CA PRO A 112 46.98 -29.16 5.20
C PRO A 112 45.56 -28.84 4.70
N ARG A 113 44.88 -29.87 4.20
CA ARG A 113 43.50 -29.90 3.75
C ARG A 113 42.47 -29.35 4.73
N VAL A 114 42.58 -29.62 6.04
CA VAL A 114 41.58 -29.14 7.04
C VAL A 114 41.78 -27.65 7.36
N ALA A 115 43.02 -27.18 7.41
CA ALA A 115 43.34 -25.76 7.59
C ALA A 115 42.92 -24.94 6.35
N GLU A 116 43.16 -25.47 5.15
CA GLU A 116 42.67 -24.88 3.90
C GLU A 116 41.15 -24.75 3.84
N ILE A 117 40.39 -25.78 4.27
CA ILE A 117 38.93 -25.73 4.30
C ILE A 117 38.45 -24.63 5.26
N LYS A 118 39.09 -24.47 6.43
CA LYS A 118 38.78 -23.39 7.39
C LYS A 118 39.06 -22.01 6.79
N ASN A 119 40.18 -21.84 6.09
CA ASN A 119 40.55 -20.59 5.43
C ASN A 119 39.60 -20.24 4.28
N LYS A 120 39.25 -21.21 3.43
CA LYS A 120 38.24 -21.07 2.35
C LYS A 120 36.87 -20.62 2.91
N ASN A 121 36.47 -21.14 4.07
CA ASN A 121 35.22 -20.73 4.72
C ASN A 121 35.28 -19.30 5.28
N LYS A 122 36.41 -18.87 5.87
CA LYS A 122 36.61 -17.48 6.31
C LYS A 122 36.55 -16.50 5.13
N GLU A 123 37.20 -16.85 4.03
CA GLU A 123 37.20 -16.05 2.80
C GLU A 123 35.79 -15.93 2.20
N LYS A 124 35.03 -17.03 2.12
CA LYS A 124 33.62 -17.00 1.70
C LYS A 124 32.78 -16.07 2.57
N MET A 125 32.99 -16.10 3.89
CA MET A 125 32.29 -15.20 4.82
C MET A 125 32.66 -13.73 4.60
N LEU A 126 33.94 -13.42 4.33
CA LEU A 126 34.38 -12.07 3.99
C LEU A 126 33.76 -11.58 2.67
N ARG A 127 33.78 -12.43 1.62
CA ARG A 127 33.13 -12.14 0.33
C ARG A 127 31.64 -11.87 0.51
N TYR A 128 30.95 -12.67 1.32
CA TYR A 128 29.54 -12.47 1.64
C TYR A 128 29.28 -11.14 2.36
N LYS A 129 30.12 -10.78 3.36
CA LYS A 129 30.01 -9.49 4.06
C LYS A 129 30.21 -8.31 3.11
N MET A 130 31.21 -8.39 2.21
CA MET A 130 31.46 -7.34 1.22
C MET A 130 30.30 -7.21 0.22
N LYS A 131 29.78 -8.34 -0.28
CA LYS A 131 28.60 -8.35 -1.15
C LYS A 131 27.40 -7.72 -0.47
N LYS A 132 27.13 -8.09 0.79
CA LYS A 132 26.04 -7.54 1.58
C LYS A 132 26.15 -6.01 1.75
N LYS A 133 27.35 -5.50 2.05
CA LYS A 133 27.59 -4.04 2.13
C LYS A 133 27.31 -3.34 0.80
N LYS A 134 27.77 -3.90 -0.32
CA LYS A 134 27.49 -3.37 -1.66
C LYS A 134 25.99 -3.38 -1.98
N ASP A 135 25.28 -4.47 -1.64
CA ASP A 135 23.83 -4.56 -1.84
C ASP A 135 23.06 -3.53 -0.98
N GLU A 136 23.51 -3.29 0.25
CA GLU A 136 22.97 -2.25 1.14
C GLU A 136 23.19 -0.85 0.57
N GLU A 137 24.40 -0.56 0.07
CA GLU A 137 24.75 0.71 -0.59
C GLU A 137 23.91 0.95 -1.86
N ILE A 138 23.77 -0.07 -2.72
CA ILE A 138 22.92 -0.02 -3.91
C ILE A 138 21.48 0.32 -3.51
N LYS A 139 20.96 -0.30 -2.46
CA LYS A 139 19.61 -0.04 -1.95
C LYS A 139 19.45 1.38 -1.44
N GLU A 140 20.45 1.95 -0.78
CA GLU A 140 20.44 3.35 -0.37
C GLU A 140 20.47 4.30 -1.56
N LEU A 141 21.34 4.05 -2.54
CA LEU A 141 21.42 4.85 -3.76
C LEU A 141 20.08 4.82 -4.52
N GLN A 142 19.45 3.65 -4.65
CA GLN A 142 18.12 3.53 -5.25
C GLN A 142 17.07 4.36 -4.50
N LYS A 143 17.07 4.36 -3.15
CA LYS A 143 16.19 5.21 -2.35
C LYS A 143 16.46 6.70 -2.60
N ARG A 144 17.73 7.12 -2.69
CA ARG A 144 18.11 8.51 -3.00
C ARG A 144 17.62 8.92 -4.39
N VAL A 145 17.84 8.08 -5.40
CA VAL A 145 17.33 8.32 -6.77
C VAL A 145 15.81 8.47 -6.77
N LEU A 146 15.07 7.60 -6.08
CA LEU A 146 13.61 7.71 -5.96
C LEU A 146 13.19 9.00 -5.25
N LYS A 147 13.89 9.41 -4.19
CA LYS A 147 13.65 10.68 -3.48
C LYS A 147 13.82 11.86 -4.43
N TYR A 148 14.92 11.91 -5.19
CA TYR A 148 15.18 12.99 -6.15
C TYR A 148 14.20 12.98 -7.32
N LYS A 149 13.84 11.83 -7.88
CA LYS A 149 12.80 11.69 -8.90
C LYS A 149 11.45 12.23 -8.41
N LYS A 150 11.05 11.91 -7.18
CA LYS A 150 9.82 12.44 -6.56
C LYS A 150 9.89 13.95 -6.36
N ARG A 151 11.04 14.47 -5.91
CA ARG A 151 11.25 15.93 -5.73
C ARG A 151 11.14 16.66 -7.08
N LEU A 152 11.80 16.15 -8.12
CA LEU A 152 11.68 16.67 -9.48
C LEU A 152 10.25 16.60 -10.00
N SER A 153 9.52 15.51 -9.76
CA SER A 153 8.10 15.41 -10.16
C SER A 153 7.22 16.46 -9.48
N ARG A 154 7.46 16.76 -8.19
CA ARG A 154 6.75 17.81 -7.46
C ARG A 154 7.09 19.19 -8.02
N LEU A 155 8.37 19.45 -8.28
CA LEU A 155 8.82 20.72 -8.86
C LEU A 155 8.23 20.93 -10.27
N LYS A 156 8.22 19.91 -11.13
CA LYS A 156 7.57 19.97 -12.44
C LYS A 156 6.07 20.27 -12.34
N LYS A 157 5.39 19.72 -11.32
CA LYS A 157 3.96 20.01 -11.06
C LYS A 157 3.72 21.41 -10.50
N SER A 158 4.67 22.01 -9.80
CA SER A 158 4.54 23.40 -9.31
C SER A 158 4.88 24.42 -10.40
N ILE A 159 5.82 24.11 -11.29
CA ILE A 159 6.16 24.95 -12.44
C ILE A 159 5.00 24.96 -13.44
N ASN A 160 4.46 23.78 -13.78
CA ASN A 160 3.32 23.63 -14.68
C ASN A 160 2.14 23.00 -13.94
N PRO A 161 1.44 23.77 -13.09
CA PRO A 161 0.23 23.27 -12.45
C PRO A 161 -0.81 23.03 -13.55
N LYS A 162 -1.13 21.76 -13.81
CA LYS A 162 -2.31 21.44 -14.64
C LYS A 162 -3.51 22.13 -14.00
N PRO A 163 -4.35 22.85 -14.77
CA PRO A 163 -5.55 23.47 -14.25
C PRO A 163 -6.44 22.34 -13.71
N LYS A 164 -6.45 22.20 -12.38
CA LYS A 164 -7.38 21.29 -11.72
C LYS A 164 -8.65 22.06 -11.50
N ASP A 165 -9.73 21.55 -12.05
CA ASP A 165 -11.07 22.00 -11.71
C ASP A 165 -11.34 21.61 -10.25
N THR A 166 -11.01 22.53 -9.35
CA THR A 166 -11.52 22.50 -7.99
C THR A 166 -13.04 22.59 -8.02
N PRO A 167 -13.76 22.07 -7.00
CA PRO A 167 -15.22 22.20 -6.95
C PRO A 167 -15.69 23.65 -7.14
N ASN A 168 -14.93 24.62 -6.62
CA ASN A 168 -15.24 26.03 -6.76
C ASN A 168 -15.01 26.55 -8.18
N THR A 169 -13.86 26.24 -8.81
CA THR A 169 -13.63 26.62 -10.22
C THR A 169 -14.58 25.90 -11.18
N LYS A 170 -15.02 24.67 -10.86
CA LYS A 170 -16.05 23.97 -11.61
C LYS A 170 -17.41 24.66 -11.50
N LEU A 171 -17.80 25.09 -10.29
CA LEU A 171 -19.01 25.89 -10.09
C LEU A 171 -18.93 27.22 -10.83
N GLN A 172 -17.76 27.85 -10.85
CA GLN A 172 -17.53 29.12 -11.55
C GLN A 172 -17.69 28.94 -13.07
N LYS A 173 -17.06 27.91 -13.66
CA LYS A 173 -17.25 27.52 -15.06
C LYS A 173 -18.73 27.22 -15.39
N MET A 174 -19.46 26.59 -14.45
CA MET A 174 -20.89 26.33 -14.60
C MET A 174 -21.74 27.60 -14.44
N ALA A 175 -21.30 28.58 -13.67
CA ALA A 175 -21.97 29.88 -13.55
C ALA A 175 -21.76 30.74 -14.81
N ASP A 176 -20.60 30.63 -15.45
CA ASP A 176 -20.25 31.40 -16.65
C ASP A 176 -21.06 30.95 -17.89
N THR A 177 -21.43 29.66 -17.97
CA THR A 177 -22.19 29.14 -19.12
C THR A 177 -23.70 29.19 -18.85
N ALA A 178 -24.48 29.77 -19.78
CA ALA A 178 -25.92 30.00 -19.58
C ALA A 178 -26.74 28.70 -19.39
N GLU A 179 -26.34 27.60 -20.03
CA GLU A 179 -27.02 26.31 -19.92
C GLU A 179 -26.78 25.64 -18.57
N SER A 180 -25.52 25.57 -18.12
CA SER A 180 -25.17 24.93 -16.84
C SER A 180 -25.52 25.78 -15.62
N ARG A 181 -25.74 27.10 -15.79
CA ARG A 181 -26.30 27.97 -14.75
C ARG A 181 -27.70 27.51 -14.32
N LYS A 182 -28.52 26.98 -15.24
CA LYS A 182 -29.85 26.44 -14.91
C LYS A 182 -29.73 25.23 -13.98
N ASP A 183 -28.76 24.35 -14.23
CA ASP A 183 -28.52 23.19 -13.38
C ASP A 183 -27.95 23.57 -12.03
N LEU A 184 -27.11 24.61 -11.98
CA LEU A 184 -26.59 25.17 -10.73
C LEU A 184 -27.72 25.73 -9.86
N VAL A 185 -28.70 26.42 -10.46
CA VAL A 185 -29.92 26.90 -9.78
C VAL A 185 -30.77 25.73 -9.29
N LYS A 186 -30.99 24.68 -10.09
CA LYS A 186 -31.71 23.47 -9.65
C LYS A 186 -31.02 22.81 -8.45
N ILE A 187 -29.70 22.66 -8.49
CA ILE A 187 -28.91 22.09 -7.39
C ILE A 187 -29.03 22.95 -6.13
N ALA A 188 -28.97 24.27 -6.29
CA ALA A 188 -29.12 25.21 -5.18
C ALA A 188 -30.52 25.15 -4.54
N LEU A 189 -31.58 25.11 -5.35
CA LEU A 189 -32.97 24.97 -4.89
C LEU A 189 -33.21 23.64 -4.18
N LEU A 190 -32.68 22.54 -4.73
CA LEU A 190 -32.75 21.22 -4.08
C LEU A 190 -32.02 21.23 -2.74
N GLY A 191 -30.80 21.78 -2.71
CA GLY A 191 -30.02 21.95 -1.48
C GLY A 191 -30.75 22.78 -0.44
N TYR A 192 -31.42 23.86 -0.85
CA TYR A 192 -32.25 24.69 0.03
C TYR A 192 -33.43 23.91 0.61
N GLY A 193 -34.16 23.16 -0.22
CA GLY A 193 -35.26 22.30 0.22
C GLY A 193 -34.81 21.27 1.25
N ILE A 194 -33.72 20.56 0.95
CA ILE A 194 -33.12 19.57 1.85
C ILE A 194 -32.68 20.22 3.18
N CYS A 195 -32.01 21.37 3.13
CA CYS A 195 -31.58 22.10 4.33
C CYS A 195 -32.75 22.60 5.18
N ARG A 196 -33.91 22.87 4.58
CA ARG A 196 -35.13 23.29 5.31
C ARG A 196 -35.86 22.10 5.94
N GLU A 197 -35.94 20.99 5.24
CA GLU A 197 -36.68 19.81 5.69
C GLU A 197 -35.89 18.95 6.68
N LEU A 198 -34.57 18.76 6.47
CA LEU A 198 -33.74 17.93 7.34
C LEU A 198 -33.90 18.30 8.83
N PRO A 199 -33.76 19.56 9.26
CA PRO A 199 -33.93 19.92 10.67
C PRO A 199 -35.33 19.60 11.21
N ARG A 200 -36.38 19.79 10.40
CA ARG A 200 -37.78 19.51 10.79
C ARG A 200 -38.03 18.01 10.94
N SER A 201 -37.60 17.22 9.96
CA SER A 201 -37.75 15.76 9.95
C SER A 201 -36.96 15.11 11.09
N TYR A 202 -35.74 15.60 11.37
CA TYR A 202 -34.94 15.12 12.50
C TYR A 202 -35.53 15.51 13.85
N SER A 203 -36.06 16.74 14.02
CA SER A 203 -36.68 17.17 15.27
C SER A 203 -37.97 16.37 15.59
N ARG A 204 -38.72 15.98 14.55
CA ARG A 204 -39.89 15.08 14.65
C ARG A 204 -39.53 13.64 15.05
N ARG A 205 -38.38 13.15 14.57
CA ARG A 205 -37.86 11.82 14.93
C ARG A 205 -37.23 11.80 16.32
N SER A 206 -36.48 12.84 16.71
CA SER A 206 -35.84 12.90 18.02
C SER A 206 -36.84 13.03 19.17
N SER A 207 -38.00 13.65 18.93
CA SER A 207 -39.10 13.73 19.90
C SER A 207 -39.86 12.41 20.06
N SER A 208 -39.80 11.51 19.07
CA SER A 208 -40.43 10.18 19.12
C SER A 208 -39.48 9.06 19.57
N LEU A 209 -38.16 9.23 19.47
CA LEU A 209 -37.14 8.24 19.90
C LEU A 209 -36.73 8.35 21.39
N SER A 210 -37.52 9.02 22.24
CA SER A 210 -37.21 9.23 23.67
C SER A 210 -37.37 7.98 24.56
N ARG A 211 -37.56 6.78 24.02
CA ARG A 211 -37.75 5.57 24.84
C ARG A 211 -37.09 4.33 24.25
N ASN A 212 -35.80 4.37 23.89
CA ASN A 212 -34.86 3.23 23.79
C ASN A 212 -33.87 3.48 22.64
N THR A 213 -32.68 4.04 22.89
CA THR A 213 -31.60 3.97 21.89
C THR A 213 -30.24 3.68 22.50
N THR A 214 -29.59 2.72 21.85
CA THR A 214 -28.27 2.14 22.12
C THR A 214 -27.15 3.03 21.54
N THR A 215 -25.93 2.85 22.02
CA THR A 215 -24.71 3.64 21.78
C THR A 215 -24.35 3.99 20.32
N ASP A 216 -24.89 3.33 19.31
CA ASP A 216 -24.61 3.63 17.89
C ASP A 216 -25.28 4.93 17.38
N ASP A 217 -26.38 5.37 18.00
CA ASP A 217 -27.10 6.59 17.60
C ASP A 217 -26.37 7.89 17.94
N TYR A 218 -25.44 7.87 18.91
CA TYR A 218 -24.65 9.05 19.25
C TYR A 218 -23.66 9.45 18.15
N ARG A 219 -23.21 8.50 17.33
CA ARG A 219 -22.20 8.73 16.27
C ARG A 219 -22.78 9.40 15.04
N THR A 220 -24.03 9.11 14.70
CA THR A 220 -24.80 9.77 13.62
C THR A 220 -25.21 11.19 14.02
N VAL A 221 -25.65 11.39 15.27
CA VAL A 221 -25.98 12.73 15.81
C VAL A 221 -24.75 13.66 15.82
N TYR A 222 -23.57 13.16 16.19
CA TYR A 222 -22.33 13.97 16.19
C TYR A 222 -21.85 14.35 14.78
N LYS A 223 -21.94 13.44 13.79
CA LYS A 223 -21.59 13.75 12.40
C LYS A 223 -22.53 14.82 11.81
N LEU A 224 -23.81 14.80 12.16
CA LEU A 224 -24.81 15.75 11.66
C LEU A 224 -24.72 17.14 12.32
N LYS A 225 -24.42 17.22 13.62
CA LYS A 225 -24.14 18.51 14.30
C LYS A 225 -22.96 19.26 13.67
N ASN A 226 -21.94 18.53 13.21
CA ASN A 226 -20.77 19.12 12.54
C ASN A 226 -21.07 19.65 11.11
N ILE A 227 -22.08 19.08 10.43
CA ILE A 227 -22.56 19.58 9.13
C ILE A 227 -23.34 20.89 9.33
N LYS A 228 -24.14 20.99 10.40
CA LYS A 228 -24.85 22.22 10.79
C LYS A 228 -23.91 23.39 11.09
N SER A 229 -22.77 23.13 11.74
CA SER A 229 -21.83 24.20 12.16
C SER A 229 -20.86 24.67 11.06
N LYS A 230 -20.58 23.85 10.03
CA LYS A 230 -19.57 24.19 9.00
C LYS A 230 -20.09 24.31 7.57
N GLY A 231 -21.26 23.74 7.24
CA GLY A 231 -21.80 23.74 5.86
C GLY A 231 -23.00 24.66 5.64
N LEU A 232 -23.87 24.83 6.64
CA LEU A 232 -25.17 25.49 6.48
C LEU A 232 -25.07 27.02 6.27
N VAL A 233 -24.06 27.65 6.89
CA VAL A 233 -23.88 29.11 6.83
C VAL A 233 -23.44 29.55 5.42
N ASN A 234 -22.68 28.71 4.70
CA ASN A 234 -22.17 29.07 3.38
C ASN A 234 -23.21 28.92 2.27
N CYS A 235 -24.08 27.91 2.29
CA CYS A 235 -25.06 27.72 1.21
C CYS A 235 -26.10 28.85 1.16
N THR A 236 -26.56 29.32 2.32
CA THR A 236 -27.56 30.39 2.41
C THR A 236 -26.99 31.74 1.98
N ALA A 237 -25.75 32.06 2.38
CA ALA A 237 -25.05 33.26 1.95
C ALA A 237 -24.78 33.26 0.43
N LEU A 238 -24.44 32.10 -0.14
CA LEU A 238 -24.15 31.96 -1.56
C LEU A 238 -25.43 32.04 -2.42
N VAL A 239 -26.54 31.46 -1.96
CA VAL A 239 -27.85 31.61 -2.61
C VAL A 239 -28.33 33.06 -2.58
N ASN A 240 -28.19 33.76 -1.45
CA ASN A 240 -28.56 35.17 -1.34
C ASN A 240 -27.67 36.07 -2.19
N ALA A 241 -26.36 35.77 -2.28
CA ALA A 241 -25.45 36.51 -3.16
C ALA A 241 -25.82 36.33 -4.65
N VAL A 242 -26.11 35.09 -5.07
CA VAL A 242 -26.54 34.81 -6.45
C VAL A 242 -27.88 35.46 -6.77
N LEU A 243 -28.86 35.42 -5.85
CA LEU A 243 -30.16 36.10 -6.03
C LEU A 243 -29.98 37.62 -6.14
N ASN A 244 -29.17 38.23 -5.26
CA ASN A 244 -28.89 39.66 -5.29
C ASN A 244 -28.14 40.09 -6.56
N ASP A 245 -27.20 39.26 -7.07
CA ASP A 245 -26.48 39.57 -8.31
C ASP A 245 -27.38 39.41 -9.55
N MET A 246 -28.35 38.49 -9.53
CA MET A 246 -29.37 38.42 -10.58
C MET A 246 -30.26 39.68 -10.59
N GLU A 247 -30.70 40.16 -9.42
CA GLU A 247 -31.48 41.40 -9.27
C GLU A 247 -30.69 42.64 -9.72
N LYS A 248 -29.40 42.72 -9.39
CA LYS A 248 -28.49 43.77 -9.87
C LYS A 248 -28.30 43.71 -11.38
N SER A 249 -28.16 42.52 -11.96
CA SER A 249 -28.03 42.39 -13.43
C SER A 249 -29.32 42.80 -14.16
N SER A 250 -30.48 42.51 -13.57
CA SER A 250 -31.81 42.92 -14.05
C SER A 250 -31.95 44.45 -14.08
N THR A 251 -31.58 45.11 -12.98
CA THR A 251 -31.63 46.57 -12.84
C THR A 251 -30.60 47.28 -13.73
N VAL A 252 -29.36 46.77 -13.83
CA VAL A 252 -28.34 47.31 -14.74
C VAL A 252 -28.78 47.20 -16.21
N ASN A 253 -29.40 46.09 -16.60
CA ASN A 253 -29.95 45.93 -17.94
C ASN A 253 -31.13 46.89 -18.22
N ALA A 254 -31.97 47.18 -17.21
CA ALA A 254 -33.03 48.17 -17.32
C ALA A 254 -32.47 49.61 -17.48
N VAL A 255 -31.45 49.97 -16.70
CA VAL A 255 -30.78 51.28 -16.79
C VAL A 255 -30.07 51.44 -18.13
N LYS A 256 -29.40 50.39 -18.64
CA LYS A 256 -28.75 50.40 -19.96
C LYS A 256 -29.76 50.60 -21.09
N LYS A 257 -30.92 49.93 -21.04
CA LYS A 257 -32.04 50.15 -21.98
C LYS A 257 -32.59 51.59 -21.91
N MET A 258 -32.65 52.17 -20.71
CA MET A 258 -33.11 53.55 -20.52
C MET A 258 -32.12 54.57 -21.11
N HIS A 259 -30.81 54.39 -20.87
CA HIS A 259 -29.76 55.22 -21.45
C HIS A 259 -29.70 55.11 -22.96
N GLU A 260 -29.92 53.91 -23.51
CA GLU A 260 -29.95 53.71 -24.95
C GLU A 260 -31.17 54.37 -25.61
N LYS A 261 -32.35 54.33 -24.96
CA LYS A 261 -33.50 55.13 -25.40
C LYS A 261 -33.21 56.63 -25.37
N LYS A 262 -32.53 57.14 -24.32
CA LYS A 262 -32.11 58.55 -24.25
C LYS A 262 -31.11 58.93 -25.35
N ARG A 263 -30.13 58.05 -25.65
CA ARG A 263 -29.18 58.25 -26.76
C ARG A 263 -29.87 58.27 -28.11
N LYS A 264 -30.80 57.34 -28.37
CA LYS A 264 -31.59 57.31 -29.61
C LYS A 264 -32.50 58.54 -29.74
N LYS A 265 -33.03 59.07 -28.64
CA LYS A 265 -33.78 60.34 -28.65
C LYS A 265 -32.88 61.54 -28.97
N LYS A 266 -31.74 61.66 -28.28
CA LYS A 266 -30.76 62.74 -28.52
C LYS A 266 -30.18 62.71 -29.94
N GLY A 267 -29.96 61.51 -30.50
CA GLY A 267 -29.54 61.30 -31.88
C GLY A 267 -30.59 61.73 -32.91
N LYS A 268 -31.89 61.50 -32.65
CA LYS A 268 -32.97 62.01 -33.50
C LYS A 268 -33.07 63.54 -33.45
N ASP A 269 -32.85 64.13 -32.28
CA ASP A 269 -32.86 65.58 -32.11
C ASP A 269 -31.64 66.24 -32.78
N SER A 270 -30.46 65.61 -32.75
CA SER A 270 -29.27 66.08 -33.46
C SER A 270 -29.36 65.89 -34.97
N LEU A 271 -30.00 64.81 -35.46
CA LEU A 271 -30.28 64.63 -36.89
C LEU A 271 -31.23 65.71 -37.41
N ARG A 272 -32.27 66.08 -36.65
CA ARG A 272 -33.13 67.23 -36.99
C ARG A 272 -32.36 68.55 -37.06
N LYS A 273 -31.34 68.73 -36.21
CA LYS A 273 -30.51 69.93 -36.19
C LYS A 273 -29.49 69.97 -37.33
N ALA A 274 -28.86 68.83 -37.65
CA ALA A 274 -27.92 68.70 -38.75
C ALA A 274 -28.59 68.79 -40.14
N SER A 275 -29.84 68.33 -40.28
CA SER A 275 -30.63 68.56 -41.50
C SER A 275 -30.99 70.03 -41.74
N ALA A 276 -30.92 70.89 -40.71
CA ALA A 276 -31.08 72.35 -40.88
C ALA A 276 -29.76 73.04 -41.27
N GLU A 277 -28.60 72.44 -40.96
CA GLU A 277 -27.28 73.03 -41.18
C GLU A 277 -26.62 72.54 -42.50
N ASN A 278 -26.93 71.33 -42.98
CA ASN A 278 -26.38 70.77 -44.23
C ASN A 278 -27.04 71.26 -45.54
N SER A 279 -27.77 72.38 -45.49
CA SER A 279 -28.27 73.06 -46.70
C SER A 279 -27.26 74.07 -47.28
N LYS A 280 -26.09 74.29 -46.65
CA LYS A 280 -25.21 75.40 -47.05
C LYS A 280 -23.90 75.07 -47.72
N ASP A 281 -23.25 73.94 -47.47
CA ASP A 281 -21.90 73.75 -48.01
C ASP A 281 -21.74 72.34 -48.59
N ARG A 282 -22.07 72.21 -49.88
CA ARG A 282 -21.66 71.09 -50.73
C ARG A 282 -20.76 71.68 -51.82
N ASP A 283 -19.47 71.63 -51.57
CA ASP A 283 -18.35 71.57 -52.54
C ASP A 283 -17.12 71.47 -51.64
N SER A 284 -16.31 70.41 -51.60
CA SER A 284 -15.31 70.09 -52.61
C SER A 284 -14.46 68.90 -52.10
N LEU A 285 -13.92 68.10 -53.03
CA LEU A 285 -12.64 67.34 -52.98
C LEU A 285 -12.56 66.08 -52.07
N SER A 286 -12.31 64.86 -52.57
CA SER A 286 -11.24 64.31 -53.44
C SER A 286 -9.91 64.03 -52.70
N GLY A 287 -9.55 62.74 -52.60
CA GLY A 287 -8.18 62.27 -52.87
C GLY A 287 -7.42 61.53 -51.75
N GLY A 288 -6.83 60.39 -52.14
CA GLY A 288 -5.56 59.83 -51.63
C GLY A 288 -5.68 58.83 -50.47
N GLU A 289 -5.55 57.51 -50.66
CA GLU A 289 -4.38 56.69 -51.05
C GLU A 289 -3.64 56.02 -49.85
N SER A 290 -3.65 54.68 -49.94
CA SER A 290 -2.72 53.63 -49.47
C SER A 290 -1.56 53.93 -48.52
N ASN A 291 -1.31 52.99 -47.58
CA ASN A 291 -0.05 52.25 -47.56
C ASN A 291 -0.09 50.93 -46.77
N ALA A 292 0.63 49.95 -47.32
CA ALA A 292 0.87 48.61 -46.83
C ALA A 292 2.05 48.55 -45.84
N SER A 293 2.12 47.50 -45.01
CA SER A 293 3.39 46.88 -44.59
C SER A 293 3.09 45.51 -43.95
N ASN A 294 3.61 44.47 -44.61
CA ASN A 294 3.78 43.12 -44.07
C ASN A 294 4.86 43.12 -42.98
N ASN A 295 4.84 42.12 -42.11
CA ASN A 295 6.03 41.51 -41.51
C ASN A 295 5.69 40.05 -41.18
N ASP A 296 6.43 39.16 -41.86
CA ASP A 296 6.57 37.74 -41.62
C ASP A 296 7.61 37.52 -40.51
N ASP A 297 7.40 36.55 -39.62
CA ASP A 297 8.43 35.98 -38.73
C ASP A 297 8.01 34.53 -38.40
N ASP A 298 8.49 33.57 -39.19
CA ASP A 298 8.41 32.13 -38.94
C ASP A 298 9.82 31.61 -38.60
N GLU A 299 10.06 31.23 -37.34
CA GLU A 299 11.30 30.57 -36.91
C GLU A 299 10.98 29.30 -36.10
N GLU A 300 11.47 28.19 -36.67
CA GLU A 300 12.24 27.12 -36.02
C GLU A 300 11.54 25.88 -35.44
N ASP A 301 12.11 24.77 -35.93
CA ASP A 301 11.58 23.43 -36.00
C ASP A 301 11.82 22.60 -34.72
N PHE A 302 10.85 21.73 -34.49
CA PHE A 302 10.63 20.98 -33.28
C PHE A 302 11.41 19.65 -33.25
N PHE A 303 12.05 19.38 -32.11
CA PHE A 303 12.82 18.17 -31.74
C PHE A 303 12.26 16.81 -32.23
N LYS A 304 13.16 15.98 -32.80
CA LYS A 304 12.96 14.52 -32.99
C LYS A 304 13.38 13.73 -31.74
N PRO A 305 12.58 12.75 -31.25
CA PRO A 305 13.00 11.85 -30.19
C PRO A 305 13.64 10.55 -30.73
N VAL A 306 14.79 10.21 -30.14
CA VAL A 306 15.53 8.95 -30.32
C VAL A 306 14.80 7.82 -29.58
N THR A 307 14.35 6.79 -30.30
CA THR A 307 13.84 5.54 -29.72
C THR A 307 14.97 4.51 -29.64
N GLN A 308 15.37 4.13 -28.42
CA GLN A 308 16.20 2.94 -28.19
C GLN A 308 15.32 1.74 -27.83
N SER A 309 15.30 0.75 -28.72
CA SER A 309 14.69 -0.56 -28.53
C SER A 309 15.49 -1.37 -27.53
N ILE A 310 14.85 -1.82 -26.44
CA ILE A 310 15.42 -2.77 -25.48
C ILE A 310 14.87 -4.15 -25.85
N GLU A 311 15.70 -4.95 -26.51
CA GLU A 311 15.45 -6.36 -26.74
C GLU A 311 15.59 -7.14 -25.43
N LYS A 312 14.63 -8.03 -25.16
CA LYS A 312 14.63 -8.95 -24.02
C LYS A 312 15.27 -10.27 -24.47
N PRO A 313 16.15 -10.90 -23.66
CA PRO A 313 16.64 -12.23 -23.96
C PRO A 313 15.58 -13.29 -23.66
N ASN A 314 15.34 -14.15 -24.66
CA ASN A 314 14.54 -15.36 -24.59
C ASN A 314 15.23 -16.40 -23.70
N SER A 315 14.53 -16.88 -22.66
CA SER A 315 14.91 -18.07 -21.91
C SER A 315 14.33 -19.30 -22.60
N SER A 316 15.17 -20.06 -23.31
CA SER A 316 14.83 -21.33 -23.94
C SER A 316 15.53 -22.49 -23.21
N THR A 317 14.69 -23.39 -22.69
CA THR A 317 14.84 -24.86 -22.68
C THR A 317 16.10 -25.53 -22.12
N CYS A 318 15.94 -26.17 -20.96
CA CYS A 318 16.67 -27.38 -20.55
C CYS A 318 15.69 -28.56 -20.56
N LEU A 319 15.97 -29.57 -21.38
CA LEU A 319 15.56 -31.00 -21.40
C LEU A 319 16.43 -31.58 -22.54
N GLU A 320 17.24 -32.62 -22.44
CA GLU A 320 17.22 -33.87 -21.66
C GLU A 320 18.43 -34.08 -20.74
#